data_AF-A0A8T4R2S5-F1
#
_entry.id   AF-A0A8T4R2S5-F1
#
_cell.length_a   1.000
_cell.length_b   1.000
_cell.length_c   1.000
_cell.angle_alpha   90.00
_cell.angle_beta   90.00
_cell.angle_gamma   90.00
#
_symmetry.space_group_name_H-M   'P 1'
#
loop_
_entity.id
_entity.type
_entity.pdbx_description
1 polymer ?
#
loop_
_entity_poly.entity_id
_entity_poly.type
_entity_poly.pdbx_seq_one_letter_code
_entity_poly.pdbx_strand_id
1 'polypeptide(L)'
;MRKQVIESTDKKAAVNLALDTISMQKQAIIFVNSKPSAEKTAEDLARKIGESRQEWEKLAEKAGKALSKPTKQCERLAFCLKKGIAFHHAGLVAKQRELIEENFRNGAIKIICATPTLAYGVDLPAFRAIIKDLKRYGFRGMDWIPVLEYLQQAGRAGRPRYDSYGEAIAIAATKADRDFISETYINGEPEAIYSKLAVEPVLRTYTLSLIASGFVTTKKGLVEFFNKTFWAHQYTDSARLQAIIEKMLGLLQDWEFLKSRGSQDEFVSADELDENVKLRATPLGKRVAELYLDPLTAHDFIEAMKRATSVKADEFSYLQTISSTLELRPLLRARISEEESLQEAVLKYNDSLLVGEPGIYDDEYSDFLAGVKTALFFLDWINEAGEEALMEKFNIRPGEIHVKRDRADWLLFAMTEIARILEFREQARELNKLRMRVKAGVKEELLLLLRFRGIGRVRARTLFNNRIRTAADVKKADLKTLQQLIGVKLALSVKEQVGQEVEEVKKGKRRGQLSVNRFNG
;
A
#
# COMPACT_ATOMS: atom_id res chain seq x y z
N MET A 1 4.77 -23.54 34.25
CA MET A 1 5.81 -23.39 33.20
C MET A 1 6.61 -24.69 33.08
N ARG A 2 6.65 -25.32 31.89
CA ARG A 2 7.61 -26.40 31.62
C ARG A 2 9.01 -25.80 31.47
N LYS A 3 9.99 -26.27 32.24
CA LYS A 3 11.40 -25.95 32.00
C LYS A 3 11.91 -26.92 30.94
N GLN A 4 12.10 -26.44 29.72
CA GLN A 4 12.75 -27.19 28.64
C GLN A 4 14.09 -26.54 28.34
N VAL A 5 15.14 -27.34 28.31
CA VAL A 5 16.47 -26.88 27.91
C VAL A 5 16.61 -27.11 26.41
N ILE A 6 16.89 -26.04 25.67
CA ILE A 6 17.12 -26.09 24.22
C ILE A 6 18.61 -25.87 24.00
N GLU A 7 19.21 -26.70 23.14
CA GLU A 7 20.62 -26.62 22.80
C GLU A 7 20.95 -25.26 22.15
N SER A 8 21.95 -24.57 22.70
CA SER A 8 22.35 -23.24 22.23
C SER A 8 23.43 -23.35 21.15
N THR A 9 23.01 -23.59 19.91
CA THR A 9 23.92 -23.72 18.74
C THR A 9 24.22 -22.40 18.03
N ASP A 10 23.48 -21.33 18.35
CA ASP A 10 23.68 -19.96 17.88
C ASP A 10 23.58 -18.95 19.04
N LYS A 11 24.18 -17.76 18.87
CA LYS A 11 24.08 -16.66 19.85
C LYS A 11 22.65 -16.09 19.94
N LYS A 12 21.82 -16.30 18.91
CA LYS A 12 20.46 -15.76 18.82
C LYS A 12 19.43 -16.79 19.25
N ALA A 13 18.74 -16.51 20.36
CA ALA A 13 17.70 -17.39 20.91
C ALA A 13 16.59 -17.75 19.90
N ALA A 14 16.16 -16.78 19.06
CA ALA A 14 15.15 -17.03 18.03
C ALA A 14 15.58 -18.08 17.00
N VAL A 15 16.87 -18.10 16.64
CA VAL A 15 17.43 -19.08 15.69
C VAL A 15 17.45 -20.47 16.34
N ASN A 16 17.90 -20.57 17.59
CA ASN A 16 17.91 -21.85 18.33
C ASN A 16 16.50 -22.45 18.45
N LEU A 17 15.50 -21.62 18.81
CA LEU A 17 14.10 -22.03 18.88
C LEU A 17 13.55 -22.48 17.53
N ALA A 18 13.97 -21.85 16.43
CA ALA A 18 13.54 -22.24 15.09
C ALA A 18 14.17 -23.57 14.67
N LEU A 19 15.46 -23.79 14.93
CA LEU A 19 16.15 -25.04 14.65
C LEU A 19 15.57 -26.22 15.43
N ASP A 20 15.27 -26.01 16.72
CA ASP A 20 14.55 -26.99 17.55
C ASP A 20 13.15 -27.29 16.99
N THR A 21 12.44 -26.28 16.49
CA THR A 21 11.13 -26.53 15.85
C THR A 21 11.26 -27.40 14.59
N ILE A 22 12.31 -27.18 13.80
CA ILE A 22 12.60 -27.97 12.59
C ILE A 22 12.97 -29.41 12.96
N SER A 23 13.78 -29.63 14.00
CA SER A 23 14.17 -30.99 14.43
C SER A 23 12.97 -31.81 14.90
N MET A 24 11.96 -31.15 15.48
CA MET A 24 10.66 -31.74 15.82
C MET A 24 9.74 -32.01 14.61
N GLN A 25 10.18 -31.69 13.38
CA GLN A 25 9.37 -31.74 12.15
C GLN A 25 8.10 -30.85 12.20
N LYS A 26 8.19 -29.74 12.93
CA LYS A 26 7.07 -28.79 13.10
C LYS A 26 7.35 -27.47 12.39
N GLN A 27 6.41 -26.52 12.53
CA GLN A 27 6.50 -25.21 11.90
C GLN A 27 6.47 -24.09 12.95
N ALA A 28 7.17 -22.99 12.68
CA ALA A 28 7.14 -21.81 13.53
C ALA A 28 6.97 -20.51 12.74
N ILE A 29 6.44 -19.49 13.43
CA ILE A 29 6.46 -18.10 12.98
C ILE A 29 7.31 -17.29 13.96
N ILE A 30 8.30 -16.57 13.46
CA ILE A 30 9.14 -15.65 14.22
C ILE A 30 8.67 -14.22 13.96
N PHE A 31 8.10 -13.57 14.97
CA PHE A 31 7.66 -12.19 14.89
C PHE A 31 8.79 -11.23 15.26
N VAL A 32 9.04 -10.26 14.37
CA VAL A 32 10.07 -9.23 14.50
C VAL A 32 9.51 -7.84 14.21
N ASN A 33 10.17 -6.79 14.68
CA ASN A 33 9.62 -5.44 14.64
C ASN A 33 9.82 -4.68 13.31
N SER A 34 10.62 -5.20 12.37
CA SER A 34 10.96 -4.49 11.14
C SER A 34 11.24 -5.41 9.96
N LYS A 35 11.02 -4.89 8.74
CA LYS A 35 11.25 -5.61 7.49
C LYS A 35 12.72 -6.07 7.33
N PRO A 36 13.74 -5.22 7.58
CA PRO A 36 15.13 -5.68 7.56
C PRO A 36 15.42 -6.78 8.58
N SER A 37 14.82 -6.71 9.78
CA SER A 37 14.96 -7.75 10.81
C SER A 37 14.37 -9.08 10.35
N ALA A 38 13.23 -9.06 9.65
CA ALA A 38 12.59 -10.26 9.11
C ALA A 38 13.45 -10.93 8.05
N GLU A 39 13.92 -10.16 7.07
CA GLU A 39 14.79 -10.64 6.00
C GLU A 39 16.10 -11.21 6.59
N LYS A 40 16.76 -10.46 7.49
CA LYS A 40 18.03 -10.89 8.11
C LYS A 40 17.89 -12.14 8.97
N THR A 41 16.82 -12.22 9.78
CA THR A 41 16.59 -13.39 10.65
C THR A 41 16.33 -14.65 9.82
N ALA A 42 15.59 -14.53 8.71
CA ALA A 42 15.37 -15.65 7.78
C ALA A 42 16.67 -16.09 7.09
N GLU A 43 17.51 -15.15 6.65
CA GLU A 43 18.79 -15.46 6.02
C GLU A 43 19.78 -16.13 6.98
N ASP A 44 19.89 -15.62 8.21
CA ASP A 44 20.74 -16.19 9.24
C ASP A 44 20.33 -17.64 9.54
N LEU A 45 19.02 -17.90 9.62
CA LEU A 45 18.49 -19.25 9.82
C LEU A 45 18.73 -20.14 8.59
N ALA A 46 18.48 -19.63 7.38
CA ALA A 46 18.68 -20.39 6.14
C ALA A 46 20.14 -20.86 5.97
N ARG A 47 21.13 -20.05 6.40
CA ARG A 47 22.55 -20.42 6.38
C ARG A 47 22.90 -21.60 7.29
N LYS A 48 22.07 -21.92 8.28
CA LYS A 48 22.25 -23.05 9.20
C LYS A 48 21.64 -24.35 8.67
N ILE A 49 20.80 -24.28 7.64
CA ILE A 49 20.14 -25.45 7.06
C ILE A 49 20.98 -26.00 5.90
N GLY A 50 21.59 -27.17 6.11
CA GLY A 50 22.35 -27.87 5.08
C GLY A 50 21.47 -28.47 3.97
N GLU A 51 20.27 -28.93 4.33
CA GLU A 51 19.33 -29.62 3.43
C GLU A 51 18.81 -28.70 2.30
N SER A 52 18.56 -29.29 1.12
CA SER A 52 17.79 -28.68 0.02
C SER A 52 16.83 -29.74 -0.52
N ARG A 53 15.61 -29.33 -0.90
CA ARG A 53 14.59 -30.21 -1.49
C ARG A 53 14.20 -29.70 -2.86
N GLN A 54 13.89 -30.61 -3.79
CA GLN A 54 13.47 -30.22 -5.15
C GLN A 54 12.22 -29.32 -5.14
N GLU A 55 11.30 -29.55 -4.20
CA GLU A 55 10.12 -28.70 -3.99
C GLU A 55 10.49 -27.26 -3.63
N TRP A 56 11.46 -27.09 -2.72
CA TRP A 56 11.97 -25.78 -2.29
C TRP A 56 12.68 -25.04 -3.42
N GLU A 57 13.42 -25.74 -4.27
CA GLU A 57 14.06 -25.13 -5.44
C GLU A 57 13.03 -24.60 -6.45
N LYS A 58 11.98 -25.39 -6.73
CA LYS A 58 10.88 -24.96 -7.61
C LYS A 58 10.14 -23.75 -7.02
N LEU A 59 9.91 -23.74 -5.72
CA LEU A 59 9.28 -22.62 -5.01
C LEU A 59 10.14 -21.35 -5.09
N ALA A 60 11.45 -21.48 -4.83
CA ALA A 60 12.40 -20.39 -4.93
C ALA A 60 12.46 -19.80 -6.35
N GLU A 61 12.44 -20.65 -7.39
CA GLU A 61 12.40 -20.19 -8.79
C GLU A 61 11.12 -19.39 -9.10
N LYS A 62 9.96 -19.89 -8.67
CA LYS A 62 8.67 -19.20 -8.86
C LYS A 62 8.63 -17.85 -8.15
N ALA A 63 9.13 -17.78 -6.92
CA ALA A 63 9.16 -16.56 -6.11
C ALA A 63 10.21 -15.55 -6.63
N GLY A 64 11.34 -16.04 -7.14
CA GLY A 64 12.37 -15.21 -7.78
C GLY A 64 11.87 -14.55 -9.07
N LYS A 65 11.00 -15.23 -9.83
CA LYS A 65 10.36 -14.74 -11.06
C LYS A 65 9.01 -14.04 -10.82
N ALA A 66 8.79 -13.51 -9.61
CA ALA A 66 7.56 -12.78 -9.29
C ALA A 66 7.49 -11.42 -10.02
N LEU A 67 8.64 -10.80 -10.27
CA LEU A 67 8.79 -9.58 -11.05
C LEU A 67 9.36 -9.89 -12.44
N SER A 68 9.14 -8.98 -13.39
CA SER A 68 9.70 -9.10 -14.75
C SER A 68 11.23 -9.04 -14.75
N LYS A 69 11.80 -8.23 -13.85
CA LYS A 69 13.22 -8.20 -13.51
C LYS A 69 13.33 -8.44 -12.00
N PRO A 70 13.92 -9.58 -11.57
CA PRO A 70 14.12 -9.85 -10.14
C PRO A 70 14.96 -8.76 -9.47
N THR A 71 14.62 -8.44 -8.22
CA THR A 71 15.40 -7.53 -7.36
C THR A 71 16.28 -8.31 -6.39
N LYS A 72 17.21 -7.64 -5.70
CA LYS A 72 17.98 -8.26 -4.60
C LYS A 72 17.08 -8.85 -3.52
N GLN A 73 15.92 -8.25 -3.25
CA GLN A 73 14.95 -8.84 -2.32
C GLN A 73 14.37 -10.17 -2.86
N CYS A 74 14.08 -10.27 -4.16
CA CYS A 74 13.65 -11.53 -4.77
C CYS A 74 14.72 -12.62 -4.62
N GLU A 75 15.99 -12.27 -4.81
CA GLU A 75 17.12 -13.19 -4.65
C GLU A 75 17.28 -13.66 -3.20
N ARG A 76 17.22 -12.73 -2.24
CA ARG A 76 17.28 -13.02 -0.80
C ARG A 76 16.12 -13.92 -0.35
N LEU A 77 14.91 -13.67 -0.86
CA LEU A 77 13.77 -14.54 -0.60
C LEU A 77 13.99 -15.94 -1.20
N ALA A 78 14.44 -16.02 -2.46
CA ALA A 78 14.71 -17.29 -3.13
C ALA A 78 15.80 -18.09 -2.39
N PHE A 79 16.85 -17.42 -1.87
CA PHE A 79 17.88 -18.04 -1.04
C PHE A 79 17.28 -18.70 0.21
N CYS A 80 16.40 -18.00 0.92
CA CYS A 80 15.73 -18.56 2.10
C CYS A 80 14.82 -19.74 1.72
N LEU A 81 14.04 -19.59 0.64
CA LEU A 81 13.04 -20.58 0.22
C LEU A 81 13.68 -21.91 -0.17
N LYS A 82 14.89 -21.91 -0.74
CA LYS A 82 15.68 -23.13 -1.01
C LYS A 82 15.97 -23.97 0.24
N LYS A 83 15.76 -23.41 1.43
CA LYS A 83 15.99 -24.02 2.74
C LYS A 83 14.72 -24.26 3.54
N GLY A 84 13.54 -24.09 2.91
CA GLY A 84 12.25 -24.19 3.61
C GLY A 84 11.99 -23.04 4.58
N ILE A 85 12.70 -21.91 4.43
CA ILE A 85 12.57 -20.71 5.28
C ILE A 85 12.03 -19.56 4.42
N ALA A 86 11.21 -18.69 4.98
CA ALA A 86 10.80 -17.47 4.30
C ALA A 86 10.81 -16.27 5.25
N PHE A 87 10.95 -15.07 4.70
CA PHE A 87 10.53 -13.86 5.39
C PHE A 87 9.20 -13.37 4.82
N HIS A 88 8.36 -12.72 5.65
CA HIS A 88 7.05 -12.23 5.24
C HIS A 88 6.77 -10.83 5.79
N HIS A 89 6.48 -9.88 4.90
CA HIS A 89 6.11 -8.51 5.28
C HIS A 89 5.47 -7.77 4.10
N ALA A 90 4.88 -6.60 4.35
CA ALA A 90 4.24 -5.75 3.33
C ALA A 90 5.16 -5.31 2.17
N GLY A 91 6.48 -5.43 2.32
CA GLY A 91 7.43 -5.15 1.24
C GLY A 91 7.50 -6.21 0.13
N LEU A 92 6.93 -7.40 0.33
CA LEU A 92 6.85 -8.43 -0.69
C LEU A 92 5.68 -8.18 -1.64
N VAL A 93 5.85 -8.51 -2.93
CA VAL A 93 4.72 -8.44 -3.88
C VAL A 93 3.67 -9.50 -3.56
N ALA A 94 2.40 -9.25 -3.93
CA ALA A 94 1.27 -10.12 -3.62
C ALA A 94 1.54 -11.59 -3.98
N LYS A 95 2.02 -11.84 -5.21
CA LYS A 95 2.38 -13.18 -5.69
C LYS A 95 3.40 -13.91 -4.80
N GLN A 96 4.37 -13.20 -4.21
CA GLN A 96 5.33 -13.81 -3.29
C GLN A 96 4.67 -14.15 -1.94
N ARG A 97 3.84 -13.24 -1.42
CA ARG A 97 3.09 -13.47 -0.19
C ARG A 97 2.16 -14.67 -0.33
N GLU A 98 1.37 -14.73 -1.38
CA GLU A 98 0.49 -15.87 -1.69
C GLU A 98 1.25 -17.20 -1.76
N LEU A 99 2.38 -17.23 -2.48
CA LEU A 99 3.24 -18.42 -2.56
C LEU A 99 3.75 -18.86 -1.18
N ILE A 100 4.21 -17.92 -0.35
CA ILE A 100 4.70 -18.24 1.00
C ILE A 100 3.57 -18.77 1.87
N GLU A 101 2.42 -18.11 1.89
CA GLU A 101 1.28 -18.45 2.73
C GLU A 101 0.71 -19.83 2.35
N GLU A 102 0.57 -20.12 1.05
CA GLU A 102 0.13 -21.42 0.55
C GLU A 102 1.12 -22.54 0.93
N ASN A 103 2.42 -22.33 0.69
CA ASN A 103 3.43 -23.36 0.92
C ASN A 103 3.76 -23.54 2.41
N PHE A 104 3.48 -22.56 3.26
CA PHE A 104 3.48 -22.75 4.71
C PHE A 104 2.27 -23.56 5.16
N ARG A 105 1.08 -23.27 4.66
CA ARG A 105 -0.12 -24.06 4.99
C ARG A 105 0.02 -25.52 4.61
N ASN A 106 0.69 -25.80 3.48
CA ASN A 106 0.95 -27.16 3.00
C ASN A 106 2.16 -27.84 3.69
N GLY A 107 2.83 -27.16 4.63
CA GLY A 107 3.95 -27.72 5.39
C GLY A 107 5.29 -27.77 4.64
N ALA A 108 5.37 -27.26 3.40
CA ALA A 108 6.60 -27.19 2.63
C ALA A 108 7.57 -26.16 3.24
N ILE A 109 7.09 -24.96 3.60
CA ILE A 109 7.85 -23.97 4.37
C ILE A 109 7.75 -24.30 5.86
N LYS A 110 8.90 -24.41 6.54
CA LYS A 110 8.98 -24.76 7.96
C LYS A 110 8.96 -23.54 8.87
N ILE A 111 9.64 -22.46 8.49
CA ILE A 111 9.75 -21.26 9.32
C ILE A 111 9.44 -20.01 8.50
N ILE A 112 8.62 -19.14 9.06
CA ILE A 112 8.41 -17.77 8.55
C ILE A 112 8.95 -16.76 9.55
N CYS A 113 9.81 -15.85 9.10
CA CYS A 113 10.18 -14.64 9.86
C CYS A 113 9.33 -13.47 9.39
N ALA A 114 8.44 -12.93 10.22
CA ALA A 114 7.44 -11.96 9.80
C ALA A 114 7.39 -10.68 10.63
N THR A 115 6.99 -9.59 9.97
CA THR A 115 6.50 -8.39 10.68
C THR A 115 5.10 -8.65 11.26
N PRO A 116 4.63 -7.86 12.25
CA PRO A 116 3.37 -8.11 12.95
C PRO A 116 2.13 -8.14 12.06
N THR A 117 2.19 -7.53 10.87
CA THR A 117 1.10 -7.57 9.88
C THR A 117 0.64 -8.98 9.54
N LEU A 118 1.49 -10.01 9.64
CA LEU A 118 1.08 -11.40 9.40
C LEU A 118 0.11 -11.92 10.48
N ALA A 119 0.18 -11.38 11.70
CA ALA A 119 -0.74 -11.74 12.78
C ALA A 119 -2.18 -11.31 12.48
N TYR A 120 -2.38 -10.34 11.58
CA TYR A 120 -3.67 -9.78 11.22
C TYR A 120 -3.97 -10.05 9.74
N GLY A 121 -4.91 -10.97 9.45
CA GLY A 121 -5.48 -11.07 8.11
C GLY A 121 -5.16 -12.32 7.29
N VAL A 122 -4.42 -13.30 7.84
CA VAL A 122 -4.30 -14.62 7.21
C VAL A 122 -4.44 -15.71 8.26
N ASP A 123 -5.18 -16.78 7.96
CA ASP A 123 -5.24 -17.97 8.82
C ASP A 123 -4.02 -18.86 8.57
N LEU A 124 -2.95 -18.64 9.36
CA LEU A 124 -1.70 -19.38 9.33
C LEU A 124 -1.27 -19.76 10.76
N PRO A 125 -1.83 -20.84 11.33
CA PRO A 125 -1.35 -21.39 12.58
C PRO A 125 -0.01 -22.12 12.39
N ALA A 126 0.83 -22.10 13.42
CA ALA A 126 2.10 -22.80 13.49
C ALA A 126 2.20 -23.53 14.82
N PHE A 127 3.05 -24.54 14.97
CA PHE A 127 3.25 -25.16 16.28
C PHE A 127 3.79 -24.13 17.29
N ARG A 128 4.77 -23.31 16.87
CA ARG A 128 5.44 -22.34 17.72
C ARG A 128 5.30 -20.92 17.19
N ALA A 129 4.88 -19.98 18.03
CA ALA A 129 5.00 -18.54 17.79
C ALA A 129 6.17 -18.00 18.61
N ILE A 130 7.19 -17.45 17.94
CA ILE A 130 8.40 -16.92 18.57
C ILE A 130 8.35 -15.40 18.46
N ILE A 131 8.03 -14.73 19.56
CA ILE A 131 7.97 -13.27 19.62
C ILE A 131 9.37 -12.76 19.98
N LYS A 132 10.17 -12.48 18.95
CA LYS A 132 11.56 -12.07 19.10
C LYS A 132 11.68 -10.62 19.56
N ASP A 133 10.84 -9.73 19.03
CA ASP A 133 10.88 -8.30 19.34
C ASP A 133 9.52 -7.84 19.89
N LEU A 134 9.46 -7.50 21.19
CA LEU A 134 8.28 -6.87 21.83
C LEU A 134 8.35 -5.35 21.92
N LYS A 135 9.44 -4.75 21.42
CA LYS A 135 9.61 -3.30 21.36
C LYS A 135 9.72 -2.84 19.90
N ARG A 136 9.06 -1.73 19.56
CA ARG A 136 9.14 -1.08 18.24
C ARG A 136 9.26 0.43 18.37
N TYR A 137 9.78 1.07 17.33
CA TYR A 137 9.87 2.52 17.28
C TYR A 137 8.48 3.11 17.02
N GLY A 138 7.95 3.85 17.98
CA GLY A 138 6.73 4.66 17.89
C GLY A 138 7.05 6.16 17.78
N PHE A 139 6.03 7.00 17.95
CA PHE A 139 6.16 8.45 17.84
C PHE A 139 7.13 9.05 18.88
N ARG A 140 7.15 8.50 20.10
CA ARG A 140 7.99 8.96 21.22
C ARG A 140 9.30 8.18 21.39
N GLY A 141 9.69 7.38 20.39
CA GLY A 141 10.87 6.51 20.46
C GLY A 141 10.50 5.03 20.61
N MET A 142 11.43 4.24 21.15
CA MET A 142 11.21 2.80 21.35
C MET A 142 10.18 2.56 22.45
N ASP A 143 9.13 1.81 22.12
CA ASP A 143 8.04 1.48 23.04
C ASP A 143 7.64 0.01 22.93
N TRP A 144 7.00 -0.50 23.96
CA TRP A 144 6.43 -1.84 24.01
C TRP A 144 5.23 -1.95 23.04
N ILE A 145 5.07 -3.11 22.39
CA ILE A 145 3.88 -3.37 21.57
C ILE A 145 2.64 -3.53 22.45
N PRO A 146 1.43 -3.21 21.97
CA PRO A 146 0.21 -3.47 22.73
C PRO A 146 0.05 -4.94 23.10
N VAL A 147 -0.57 -5.22 24.26
CA VAL A 147 -0.86 -6.57 24.73
C VAL A 147 -1.76 -7.30 23.74
N LEU A 148 -2.76 -6.62 23.16
CA LEU A 148 -3.58 -7.18 22.08
C LEU A 148 -2.75 -7.65 20.87
N GLU A 149 -1.66 -6.93 20.54
CA GLU A 149 -0.78 -7.33 19.45
C GLU A 149 0.06 -8.56 19.78
N TYR A 150 0.56 -8.63 21.02
CA TYR A 150 1.20 -9.86 21.52
C TYR A 150 0.22 -11.05 21.48
N LEU A 151 -1.01 -10.89 21.97
CA LEU A 151 -2.00 -11.97 22.02
C LEU A 151 -2.35 -12.48 20.61
N GLN A 152 -2.44 -11.58 19.62
CA GLN A 152 -2.67 -11.95 18.22
C GLN A 152 -1.49 -12.74 17.61
N GLN A 153 -0.25 -12.44 18.03
CA GLN A 153 0.93 -13.20 17.63
C GLN A 153 1.00 -14.56 18.35
N ALA A 154 0.81 -14.56 19.66
CA ALA A 154 0.82 -15.75 20.50
C ALA A 154 -0.29 -16.74 20.12
N GLY A 155 -1.48 -16.24 19.77
CA GLY A 155 -2.62 -17.03 19.31
C GLY A 155 -2.41 -17.74 17.97
N ARG A 156 -1.29 -17.51 17.27
CA ARG A 156 -0.88 -18.31 16.11
C ARG A 156 -0.21 -19.63 16.49
N ALA A 157 0.13 -19.83 17.77
CA ALA A 157 0.70 -21.08 18.25
C ALA A 157 -0.37 -22.17 18.43
N GLY A 158 -0.06 -23.38 17.97
CA GLY A 158 -0.93 -24.54 17.96
C GLY A 158 -1.70 -24.70 16.65
N ARG A 159 -1.54 -25.83 15.96
CA ARG A 159 -2.33 -26.18 14.77
C ARG A 159 -3.43 -27.17 15.17
N PRO A 160 -4.73 -26.79 15.16
CA PRO A 160 -5.83 -27.58 15.74
C PRO A 160 -5.95 -29.04 15.28
N ARG A 161 -5.44 -29.38 14.09
CA ARG A 161 -5.49 -30.74 13.50
C ARG A 161 -4.18 -31.52 13.57
N TYR A 162 -3.07 -30.86 13.94
CA TYR A 162 -1.73 -31.44 13.81
C TYR A 162 -0.98 -31.50 15.13
N ASP A 163 -1.23 -30.57 16.04
CA ASP A 163 -0.52 -30.48 17.31
C ASP A 163 -1.49 -30.63 18.48
N SER A 164 -1.12 -31.44 19.48
CA SER A 164 -1.86 -31.56 20.74
C SER A 164 -1.72 -30.34 21.65
N TYR A 165 -0.74 -29.48 21.38
CA TYR A 165 -0.51 -28.21 22.06
C TYR A 165 0.32 -27.28 21.16
N GLY A 166 0.28 -25.97 21.43
CA GLY A 166 1.12 -24.95 20.81
C GLY A 166 2.05 -24.27 21.82
N GLU A 167 3.10 -23.63 21.33
CA GLU A 167 4.05 -22.87 22.15
C GLU A 167 4.17 -21.42 21.69
N ALA A 168 3.79 -20.47 22.55
CA ALA A 168 4.08 -19.05 22.36
C ALA A 168 5.25 -18.64 23.27
N ILE A 169 6.34 -18.16 22.66
CA ILE A 169 7.60 -17.88 23.38
C ILE A 169 8.03 -16.45 23.10
N ALA A 170 8.05 -15.63 24.15
CA ALA A 170 8.59 -14.27 24.13
C ALA A 170 10.07 -14.27 24.50
N ILE A 171 10.89 -13.55 23.74
CA ILE A 171 12.33 -13.41 24.01
C ILE A 171 12.57 -12.16 24.84
N ALA A 172 13.17 -12.33 26.02
CA ALA A 172 13.59 -11.24 26.89
C ALA A 172 15.11 -11.02 26.80
N ALA A 173 15.54 -9.76 26.72
CA ALA A 173 16.97 -9.41 26.71
C ALA A 173 17.58 -9.39 28.12
N THR A 174 16.78 -9.02 29.12
CA THR A 174 17.20 -8.92 30.52
C THR A 174 16.24 -9.65 31.45
N LYS A 175 16.67 -9.89 32.70
CA LYS A 175 15.80 -10.40 33.77
C LYS A 175 14.60 -9.46 34.00
N ALA A 176 14.83 -8.16 34.01
CA ALA A 176 13.77 -7.16 34.17
C ALA A 176 12.75 -7.22 33.01
N ASP A 177 13.22 -7.31 31.75
CA ASP A 177 12.31 -7.47 30.61
C ASP A 177 11.49 -8.76 30.73
N ARG A 178 12.09 -9.87 31.18
CA ARG A 178 11.36 -11.13 31.36
C ARG A 178 10.27 -10.99 32.40
N ASP A 179 10.59 -10.40 33.54
CA ASP A 179 9.66 -10.25 34.65
C ASP A 179 8.49 -9.33 34.21
N PHE A 180 8.79 -8.21 33.53
CA PHE A 180 7.78 -7.34 32.90
C PHE A 180 6.94 -8.08 31.85
N ILE A 181 7.55 -8.87 30.96
CA ILE A 181 6.82 -9.60 29.93
C ILE A 181 5.85 -10.61 30.57
N SER A 182 6.30 -11.30 31.62
CA SER A 182 5.47 -12.25 32.35
C SER A 182 4.27 -11.56 32.99
N GLU A 183 4.49 -10.43 33.65
CA GLU A 183 3.43 -9.69 34.35
C GLU A 183 2.45 -9.06 33.36
N THR A 184 2.94 -8.34 32.34
CA THR A 184 2.12 -7.53 31.44
C THR A 184 1.46 -8.35 30.33
N TYR A 185 2.19 -9.26 29.68
CA TYR A 185 1.70 -9.96 28.49
C TYR A 185 1.14 -11.36 28.76
N ILE A 186 1.75 -12.11 29.68
CA ILE A 186 1.36 -13.50 29.95
C ILE A 186 0.26 -13.57 31.00
N ASN A 187 0.43 -12.84 32.11
CA ASN A 187 -0.50 -12.84 33.24
C ASN A 187 -1.42 -11.61 33.28
N GLY A 188 -1.15 -10.61 32.44
CA GLY A 188 -1.90 -9.36 32.39
C GLY A 188 -3.12 -9.41 31.48
N GLU A 189 -3.86 -8.31 31.45
CA GLU A 189 -5.04 -8.13 30.62
C GLU A 189 -4.76 -7.23 29.41
N PRO A 190 -5.41 -7.45 28.27
CA PRO A 190 -5.30 -6.57 27.12
C PRO A 190 -5.81 -5.15 27.40
N GLU A 191 -5.28 -4.17 26.68
CA GLU A 191 -5.75 -2.80 26.78
C GLU A 191 -7.22 -2.68 26.36
N ALA A 192 -7.98 -1.83 27.05
CA ALA A 192 -9.34 -1.51 26.66
C ALA A 192 -9.39 -0.86 25.26
N ILE A 193 -10.44 -1.17 24.50
CA ILE A 193 -10.67 -0.59 23.17
C ILE A 193 -11.30 0.79 23.35
N TYR A 194 -10.67 1.82 22.80
CA TYR A 194 -11.18 3.20 22.80
C TYR A 194 -11.52 3.66 21.39
N SER A 195 -12.69 4.28 21.24
CA SER A 195 -13.13 4.86 19.99
C SER A 195 -12.17 5.95 19.51
N LYS A 196 -11.87 5.93 18.20
CA LYS A 196 -11.05 6.93 17.50
C LYS A 196 -11.89 7.86 16.61
N LEU A 197 -13.20 7.92 16.84
CA LEU A 197 -14.13 8.66 15.99
C LEU A 197 -13.90 10.18 16.05
N ALA A 198 -13.69 10.75 17.24
CA ALA A 198 -13.61 12.21 17.44
C ALA A 198 -12.27 12.83 17.07
N VAL A 199 -11.77 12.52 15.88
CA VAL A 199 -10.66 13.21 15.22
C VAL A 199 -11.17 13.85 13.94
N GLU A 200 -10.65 15.03 13.61
CA GLU A 200 -11.22 15.86 12.54
C GLU A 200 -11.31 15.18 11.17
N PRO A 201 -10.27 14.49 10.66
CA PRO A 201 -10.35 13.80 9.35
C PRO A 201 -11.51 12.80 9.26
N VAL A 202 -11.74 12.08 10.37
CA VAL A 202 -12.77 11.05 10.46
C VAL A 202 -14.15 11.69 10.51
N LEU A 203 -14.37 12.65 11.41
CA LEU A 203 -15.67 13.33 11.52
C LEU A 203 -16.01 14.12 10.27
N ARG A 204 -15.03 14.77 9.63
CA ARG A 204 -15.22 15.51 8.37
C ARG A 204 -15.71 14.61 7.25
N THR A 205 -15.04 13.48 7.06
CA THR A 205 -15.39 12.49 6.03
C THR A 205 -16.78 11.92 6.26
N TYR A 206 -17.08 11.48 7.49
CA TYR A 206 -18.39 10.89 7.81
C TYR A 206 -19.52 11.91 7.81
N THR A 207 -19.28 13.14 8.24
CA THR A 207 -20.28 14.23 8.18
C THR A 207 -20.72 14.47 6.73
N LEU A 208 -19.76 14.63 5.81
CA LEU A 208 -20.09 14.80 4.40
C LEU A 208 -20.79 13.55 3.83
N SER A 209 -20.29 12.36 4.14
CA SER A 209 -20.83 11.09 3.62
C SER A 209 -22.29 10.84 4.06
N LEU A 210 -22.61 11.07 5.33
CA LEU A 210 -23.97 10.89 5.87
C LEU A 210 -24.96 11.85 5.21
N ILE A 211 -24.55 13.09 4.95
CA ILE A 211 -25.40 14.09 4.28
C ILE A 211 -25.51 13.81 2.78
N ALA A 212 -24.39 13.46 2.12
CA ALA A 212 -24.36 13.18 0.68
C ALA A 212 -25.14 11.92 0.29
N SER A 213 -25.17 10.91 1.17
CA SER A 213 -25.99 9.70 1.00
C SER A 213 -27.47 9.92 1.34
N GLY A 214 -27.83 11.05 1.95
CA GLY A 214 -29.18 11.34 2.41
C GLY A 214 -29.59 10.58 3.68
N PHE A 215 -28.65 9.90 4.34
CA PHE A 215 -28.90 9.22 5.62
C PHE A 215 -29.22 10.23 6.74
N VAL A 216 -28.59 11.40 6.68
CA VAL A 216 -28.89 12.55 7.54
C VAL A 216 -29.24 13.76 6.66
N THR A 217 -30.28 14.49 7.03
CA THR A 217 -30.73 15.68 6.27
C THR A 217 -30.85 16.93 7.14
N THR A 218 -30.60 16.85 8.45
CA THR A 218 -30.68 17.98 9.39
C THR A 218 -29.50 17.98 10.36
N LYS A 219 -29.16 19.15 10.92
CA LYS A 219 -28.13 19.29 11.96
C LYS A 219 -28.45 18.41 13.17
N LYS A 220 -29.70 18.43 13.65
CA LYS A 220 -30.18 17.57 14.75
C LYS A 220 -29.99 16.08 14.47
N GLY A 221 -30.38 15.62 13.28
CA GLY A 221 -30.22 14.22 12.89
C GLY A 221 -28.75 13.77 12.85
N LEU A 222 -27.82 14.69 12.54
CA LEU A 222 -26.39 14.41 12.56
C LEU A 222 -25.90 14.17 13.99
N VAL A 223 -26.28 15.03 14.92
CA VAL A 223 -25.93 14.91 16.34
C VAL A 223 -26.54 13.63 16.94
N GLU A 224 -27.83 13.36 16.65
CA GLU A 224 -28.50 12.13 17.08
C GLU A 224 -27.81 10.86 16.58
N PHE A 225 -27.31 10.88 15.34
CA PHE A 225 -26.54 9.76 14.80
C PHE A 225 -25.24 9.56 15.59
N PHE A 226 -24.46 10.63 15.78
CA PHE A 226 -23.18 10.55 16.48
C PHE A 226 -23.33 10.17 17.97
N ASN A 227 -24.45 10.55 18.61
CA ASN A 227 -24.79 10.13 19.97
C ASN A 227 -25.05 8.61 20.13
N LYS A 228 -25.28 7.89 19.03
CA LYS A 228 -25.45 6.42 19.02
C LYS A 228 -24.14 5.65 18.75
N THR A 229 -23.02 6.36 18.61
CA THR A 229 -21.73 5.73 18.30
C THR A 229 -21.02 5.20 19.55
N PHE A 230 -20.07 4.28 19.35
CA PHE A 230 -19.21 3.79 20.44
C PHE A 230 -18.44 4.92 21.14
N TRP A 231 -18.14 6.01 20.43
CA TRP A 231 -17.50 7.18 21.05
C TRP A 231 -18.41 7.84 22.10
N ALA A 232 -19.67 8.10 21.74
CA ALA A 232 -20.63 8.72 22.63
C ALA A 232 -20.95 7.83 23.84
N HIS A 233 -21.01 6.51 23.62
CA HIS A 233 -21.14 5.54 24.70
C HIS A 233 -19.98 5.58 25.71
N GLN A 234 -18.75 5.81 25.25
CA GLN A 234 -17.57 5.81 26.13
C GLN A 234 -17.29 7.12 26.84
N TYR A 235 -17.41 8.25 26.14
CA TYR A 235 -16.90 9.54 26.64
C TYR A 235 -17.98 10.42 27.27
N THR A 236 -19.28 10.16 27.03
CA THR A 236 -20.44 10.93 27.55
C THR A 236 -20.40 12.45 27.32
N ASP A 237 -19.36 12.98 26.68
CA ASP A 237 -19.13 14.40 26.42
C ASP A 237 -19.76 14.79 25.08
N SER A 238 -21.07 15.00 25.10
CA SER A 238 -21.84 15.46 23.94
C SER A 238 -21.44 16.86 23.49
N ALA A 239 -20.98 17.72 24.41
CA ALA A 239 -20.63 19.10 24.11
C ALA A 239 -19.40 19.20 23.20
N ARG A 240 -18.32 18.46 23.51
CA ARG A 240 -17.12 18.42 22.66
C ARG A 240 -17.42 17.85 21.28
N LEU A 241 -18.23 16.79 21.21
CA LEU A 241 -18.61 16.18 19.94
C LEU A 241 -19.40 17.16 19.06
N GLN A 242 -20.37 17.85 19.67
CA GLN A 242 -21.16 18.87 18.99
C GLN A 242 -20.28 20.01 18.46
N ALA A 243 -19.34 20.52 19.26
CA ALA A 243 -18.41 21.57 18.83
C ALA A 243 -17.56 21.14 17.62
N ILE A 244 -17.08 19.89 17.59
CA ILE A 244 -16.33 19.38 16.44
C ILE A 244 -17.25 19.22 15.22
N ILE A 245 -18.47 18.70 15.39
CA ILE A 245 -19.46 18.58 14.30
C ILE A 245 -19.77 19.95 13.69
N GLU A 246 -19.99 20.97 14.52
CA GLU A 246 -20.26 22.34 14.06
C GLU A 246 -19.07 22.90 13.29
N LYS A 247 -17.85 22.70 13.78
CA LYS A 247 -16.62 23.04 13.03
C LYS A 247 -16.58 22.33 11.67
N MET A 248 -16.90 21.04 11.61
CA MET A 248 -16.89 20.29 10.34
C MET A 248 -17.96 20.78 9.37
N LEU A 249 -19.16 21.10 9.85
CA LEU A 249 -20.22 21.68 9.03
C LEU A 249 -19.81 23.04 8.45
N GLY A 250 -19.19 23.90 9.26
CA GLY A 250 -18.65 25.19 8.81
C GLY A 250 -17.62 25.02 7.70
N LEU A 251 -16.58 24.20 7.93
CA LEU A 251 -15.55 23.91 6.91
C LEU A 251 -16.15 23.38 5.61
N LEU A 252 -17.10 22.44 5.68
CA LEU A 252 -17.73 21.86 4.50
C LEU A 252 -18.63 22.84 3.74
N GLN A 253 -19.20 23.85 4.43
CA GLN A 253 -19.94 24.95 3.80
C GLN A 253 -18.98 25.95 3.15
N ASP A 254 -17.92 26.33 3.85
CA ASP A 254 -16.88 27.25 3.35
C ASP A 254 -16.21 26.71 2.08
N TRP A 255 -16.02 25.39 2.00
CA TRP A 255 -15.48 24.72 0.81
C TRP A 255 -16.53 24.34 -0.23
N GLU A 256 -17.76 24.82 -0.08
CA GLU A 256 -18.88 24.59 -1.00
C GLU A 256 -19.25 23.11 -1.22
N PHE A 257 -18.91 22.22 -0.28
CA PHE A 257 -19.32 20.81 -0.32
C PHE A 257 -20.73 20.60 0.24
N LEU A 258 -21.19 21.48 1.12
CA LEU A 258 -22.53 21.50 1.68
C LEU A 258 -23.24 22.82 1.41
N LYS A 259 -24.56 22.77 1.37
CA LYS A 259 -25.46 23.93 1.46
C LYS A 259 -26.43 23.70 2.62
N SER A 260 -26.61 24.71 3.45
CA SER A 260 -27.71 24.81 4.40
C SER A 260 -28.85 25.58 3.75
N ARG A 261 -30.08 25.09 3.90
CA ARG A 261 -31.28 25.87 3.62
C ARG A 261 -31.89 26.26 4.96
N GLY A 262 -31.72 27.53 5.34
CA GLY A 262 -32.51 28.13 6.40
C GLY A 262 -33.95 28.31 5.91
N SER A 263 -34.93 28.08 6.78
CA SER A 263 -36.30 28.53 6.59
C SER A 263 -36.33 30.07 6.58
N GLN A 264 -36.01 30.69 5.45
CA GLN A 264 -36.09 32.16 5.30
C GLN A 264 -37.54 32.69 5.28
N ASP A 265 -38.55 31.81 5.22
CA ASP A 265 -39.97 32.20 5.05
C ASP A 265 -40.88 31.93 6.26
N GLU A 266 -40.37 31.45 7.40
CA GLU A 266 -41.19 31.24 8.60
C GLU A 266 -40.57 31.95 9.82
N PHE A 267 -41.36 32.80 10.48
CA PHE A 267 -41.02 33.39 11.77
C PHE A 267 -40.92 32.26 12.81
N VAL A 268 -39.70 31.79 13.07
CA VAL A 268 -39.42 30.81 14.12
C VAL A 268 -38.42 31.44 15.11
N SER A 269 -38.50 31.07 16.38
CA SER A 269 -37.59 31.58 17.42
C SER A 269 -36.12 31.25 17.08
N ALA A 270 -35.17 32.08 17.53
CA ALA A 270 -33.73 31.89 17.25
C ALA A 270 -33.21 30.51 17.66
N ASP A 271 -33.81 29.89 18.69
CA ASP A 271 -33.45 28.57 19.20
C ASP A 271 -34.03 27.43 18.33
N GLU A 272 -35.18 27.62 17.69
CA GLU A 272 -35.81 26.63 16.80
C GLU A 272 -35.26 26.68 15.35
N LEU A 273 -34.63 27.79 14.97
CA LEU A 273 -33.99 27.99 13.66
C LEU A 273 -32.75 27.10 13.43
N ASP A 274 -32.02 26.73 14.49
CA ASP A 274 -30.77 25.96 14.38
C ASP A 274 -30.99 24.43 14.33
N GLU A 275 -32.07 23.91 14.94
CA GLU A 275 -32.33 22.47 14.98
C GLU A 275 -32.84 21.88 13.65
N ASN A 276 -33.61 22.65 12.89
CA ASN A 276 -34.28 22.20 11.66
C ASN A 276 -33.56 22.59 10.36
N VAL A 277 -32.34 23.12 10.44
CA VAL A 277 -31.54 23.48 9.26
C VAL A 277 -31.38 22.28 8.35
N LYS A 278 -31.95 22.35 7.15
CA LYS A 278 -31.82 21.29 6.14
C LYS A 278 -30.42 21.35 5.55
N LEU A 279 -29.71 20.23 5.65
CA LEU A 279 -28.38 20.03 5.11
C LEU A 279 -28.48 19.25 3.80
N ARG A 280 -27.80 19.74 2.76
CA ARG A 280 -27.70 19.04 1.48
C ARG A 280 -26.30 19.17 0.91
N ALA A 281 -25.73 18.06 0.44
CA ALA A 281 -24.49 18.09 -0.30
C ALA A 281 -24.66 18.76 -1.68
N THR A 282 -23.68 19.56 -2.07
CA THR A 282 -23.58 20.06 -3.45
C THR A 282 -23.23 18.92 -4.40
N PRO A 283 -23.38 19.08 -5.73
CA PRO A 283 -22.89 18.08 -6.69
C PRO A 283 -21.40 17.75 -6.48
N LEU A 284 -20.59 18.77 -6.16
CA LEU A 284 -19.19 18.61 -5.83
C LEU A 284 -18.98 17.84 -4.53
N GLY A 285 -19.63 18.24 -3.43
CA GLY A 285 -19.51 17.54 -2.15
C GLY A 285 -20.01 16.09 -2.21
N LYS A 286 -21.07 15.82 -2.99
CA LYS A 286 -21.52 14.47 -3.28
C LYS A 286 -20.43 13.67 -4.01
N ARG A 287 -19.78 14.27 -5.02
CA ARG A 287 -18.68 13.62 -5.73
C ARG A 287 -17.50 13.31 -4.81
N VAL A 288 -17.13 14.24 -3.93
CA VAL A 288 -16.05 14.03 -2.95
C VAL A 288 -16.35 12.83 -2.05
N ALA A 289 -17.60 12.70 -1.57
CA ALA A 289 -18.03 11.54 -0.79
C ALA A 289 -17.97 10.23 -1.61
N GLU A 290 -18.42 10.24 -2.86
CA GLU A 290 -18.37 9.08 -3.76
C GLU A 290 -16.93 8.63 -4.10
N LEU A 291 -15.99 9.58 -4.14
CA LEU A 291 -14.57 9.31 -4.34
C LEU A 291 -13.90 8.72 -3.10
N TYR A 292 -14.57 8.73 -1.95
CA TYR A 292 -14.06 8.31 -0.65
C TYR A 292 -12.81 9.09 -0.21
N LEU A 293 -12.77 10.37 -0.58
CA LEU A 293 -11.65 11.27 -0.31
C LEU A 293 -11.94 12.11 0.95
N ASP A 294 -10.92 12.38 1.77
CA ASP A 294 -11.08 13.38 2.84
C ASP A 294 -11.45 14.74 2.22
N PRO A 295 -12.50 15.42 2.70
CA PRO A 295 -12.88 16.74 2.19
C PRO A 295 -11.76 17.78 2.24
N LEU A 296 -10.84 17.73 3.21
CA LEU A 296 -9.67 18.62 3.22
C LEU A 296 -8.78 18.36 2.01
N THR A 297 -8.51 17.10 1.68
CA THR A 297 -7.73 16.75 0.48
C THR A 297 -8.44 17.16 -0.80
N ALA A 298 -9.77 17.06 -0.86
CA ALA A 298 -10.54 17.59 -1.99
C ALA A 298 -10.39 19.12 -2.10
N HIS A 299 -10.44 19.85 -0.99
CA HIS A 299 -10.20 21.29 -0.96
C HIS A 299 -8.79 21.64 -1.43
N ASP A 300 -7.77 20.95 -0.91
CA ASP A 300 -6.36 21.16 -1.30
C ASP A 300 -6.15 20.90 -2.80
N PHE A 301 -6.82 19.90 -3.37
CA PHE A 301 -6.79 19.65 -4.81
C PHE A 301 -7.40 20.81 -5.61
N ILE A 302 -8.49 21.40 -5.14
CA ILE A 302 -9.13 22.54 -5.80
C ILE A 302 -8.19 23.75 -5.77
N GLU A 303 -7.59 24.06 -4.63
CA GLU A 303 -6.63 25.16 -4.49
C GLU A 303 -5.38 24.92 -5.35
N ALA A 304 -4.86 23.69 -5.37
CA ALA A 304 -3.76 23.31 -6.24
C ALA A 304 -4.09 23.51 -7.73
N MET A 305 -5.31 23.15 -8.17
CA MET A 305 -5.74 23.37 -9.56
C MET A 305 -5.94 24.85 -9.89
N LYS A 306 -6.51 25.63 -8.97
CA LYS A 306 -6.59 27.09 -9.11
C LYS A 306 -5.20 27.68 -9.31
N ARG A 307 -4.22 27.30 -8.47
CA ARG A 307 -2.83 27.74 -8.62
C ARG A 307 -2.20 27.28 -9.93
N ALA A 308 -2.49 26.06 -10.37
CA ALA A 308 -2.03 25.50 -11.65
C ALA A 308 -2.55 26.24 -12.90
N THR A 309 -3.52 27.15 -12.75
CA THR A 309 -3.92 28.06 -13.83
C THR A 309 -2.95 29.24 -14.01
N SER A 310 -2.22 29.58 -12.95
CA SER A 310 -1.35 30.76 -12.88
C SER A 310 0.14 30.39 -12.91
N VAL A 311 0.50 29.18 -12.48
CA VAL A 311 1.88 28.66 -12.52
C VAL A 311 2.03 27.57 -13.57
N LYS A 312 3.24 27.41 -14.11
CA LYS A 312 3.56 26.34 -15.06
C LYS A 312 3.70 25.01 -14.33
N ALA A 313 2.57 24.38 -14.02
CA ALA A 313 2.52 23.07 -13.37
C ALA A 313 3.06 21.98 -14.31
N ASP A 314 3.88 21.07 -13.78
CA ASP A 314 4.42 19.91 -14.48
C ASP A 314 4.01 18.60 -13.78
N GLU A 315 4.55 17.46 -14.22
CA GLU A 315 4.24 16.19 -13.56
C GLU A 315 4.67 16.17 -12.09
N PHE A 316 5.79 16.82 -11.75
CA PHE A 316 6.27 16.87 -10.38
C PHE A 316 5.31 17.65 -9.49
N SER A 317 4.78 18.78 -9.96
CA SER A 317 3.77 19.60 -9.27
C SER A 317 2.59 18.77 -8.75
N TYR A 318 1.98 17.97 -9.61
CA TYR A 318 0.83 17.14 -9.25
C TYR A 318 1.24 15.94 -8.39
N LEU A 319 2.42 15.35 -8.62
CA LEU A 319 2.94 14.26 -7.80
C LEU A 319 3.26 14.72 -6.37
N GLN A 320 3.76 15.94 -6.20
CA GLN A 320 4.00 16.56 -4.90
C GLN A 320 2.67 16.89 -4.20
N THR A 321 1.67 17.37 -4.94
CA THR A 321 0.32 17.63 -4.42
C THR A 321 -0.28 16.37 -3.81
N ILE A 322 -0.36 15.26 -4.56
CA ILE A 322 -0.89 14.00 -4.02
C ILE A 322 0.00 13.42 -2.90
N SER A 323 1.29 13.74 -2.89
CA SER A 323 2.24 13.31 -1.85
C SER A 323 2.14 14.10 -0.55
N SER A 324 1.32 15.15 -0.52
CA SER A 324 1.04 15.94 0.68
C SER A 324 -0.26 15.50 1.37
N THR A 325 -0.98 14.53 0.80
CA THR A 325 -2.30 14.07 1.28
C THR A 325 -2.21 13.03 2.40
N LEU A 326 -3.27 12.91 3.20
CA LEU A 326 -3.36 11.93 4.29
C LEU A 326 -3.43 10.50 3.75
N GLU A 327 -4.09 10.32 2.61
CA GLU A 327 -4.37 9.06 1.94
C GLU A 327 -3.10 8.34 1.47
N LEU A 328 -2.07 9.09 1.10
CA LEU A 328 -0.80 8.51 0.64
C LEU A 328 0.12 8.09 1.79
N ARG A 329 -0.20 8.43 3.05
CA ARG A 329 0.61 8.09 4.22
C ARG A 329 0.66 6.56 4.49
N PRO A 330 1.79 6.02 4.99
CA PRO A 330 3.01 6.73 5.35
C PRO A 330 3.83 7.14 4.12
N LEU A 331 4.43 8.33 4.16
CA LEU A 331 5.33 8.84 3.12
C LEU A 331 6.69 8.12 3.17
N LEU A 332 7.50 8.32 2.15
CA LEU A 332 8.90 7.87 2.19
C LEU A 332 9.68 8.75 3.16
N ARG A 333 10.23 8.13 4.21
CA ARG A 333 11.02 8.84 5.21
C ARG A 333 12.20 9.56 4.55
N ALA A 334 12.26 10.88 4.72
CA ALA A 334 13.44 11.68 4.47
C ALA A 334 14.48 11.41 5.57
N ARG A 335 15.66 10.95 5.20
CA ARG A 335 16.78 10.76 6.14
C ARG A 335 17.60 12.04 6.19
N ILE A 336 18.26 12.27 7.33
CA ILE A 336 19.19 13.39 7.51
C ILE A 336 20.26 13.40 6.41
N SER A 337 20.77 12.22 6.02
CA SER A 337 21.76 12.08 4.94
C SER A 337 21.25 12.45 3.55
N GLU A 338 19.95 12.64 3.37
CA GLU A 338 19.32 12.97 2.08
C GLU A 338 18.83 14.42 2.05
N GLU A 339 18.90 15.15 3.17
CA GLU A 339 18.27 16.46 3.36
C GLU A 339 18.77 17.49 2.34
N GLU A 340 20.08 17.59 2.16
CA GLU A 340 20.71 18.49 1.16
C GLU A 340 20.14 18.23 -0.25
N SER A 341 20.14 16.97 -0.70
CA SER A 341 19.61 16.60 -2.03
C SER A 341 18.11 16.85 -2.18
N LEU A 342 17.35 16.78 -1.08
CA LEU A 342 15.91 17.08 -1.10
C LEU A 342 15.67 18.59 -1.15
N GLN A 343 16.47 19.40 -0.44
CA GLN A 343 16.41 20.85 -0.52
C GLN A 343 16.81 21.37 -1.92
N GLU A 344 17.82 20.79 -2.55
CA GLU A 344 18.14 21.07 -3.95
C GLU A 344 16.96 20.79 -4.89
N ALA A 345 16.24 19.69 -4.65
CA ALA A 345 15.03 19.38 -5.39
C ALA A 345 13.91 20.40 -5.13
N VAL A 346 13.71 20.83 -3.88
CA VAL A 346 12.74 21.90 -3.55
C VAL A 346 13.07 23.18 -4.32
N LEU A 347 14.32 23.64 -4.27
CA LEU A 347 14.76 24.82 -5.02
C LEU A 347 14.52 24.69 -6.52
N LYS A 348 14.81 23.51 -7.09
CA LYS A 348 14.61 23.23 -8.51
C LYS A 348 13.13 23.32 -8.94
N TYR A 349 12.21 22.89 -8.09
CA TYR A 349 10.78 22.81 -8.41
C TYR A 349 9.93 23.92 -7.76
N ASN A 350 10.54 24.84 -7.03
CA ASN A 350 9.84 25.86 -6.24
C ASN A 350 8.80 26.63 -7.06
N ASP A 351 9.16 27.07 -8.26
CA ASP A 351 8.30 27.85 -9.14
C ASP A 351 7.09 27.06 -9.70
N SER A 352 7.13 25.72 -9.66
CA SER A 352 6.06 24.85 -10.13
C SER A 352 5.26 24.19 -9.01
N LEU A 353 5.61 24.39 -7.73
CA LEU A 353 4.88 23.81 -6.61
C LEU A 353 3.44 24.35 -6.56
N LEU A 354 2.47 23.44 -6.34
CA LEU A 354 1.06 23.80 -6.15
C LEU A 354 0.69 23.92 -4.68
N VAL A 355 1.36 23.12 -3.83
CA VAL A 355 1.31 23.26 -2.38
C VAL A 355 2.50 24.11 -1.95
N GLY A 356 2.26 25.15 -1.14
CA GLY A 356 3.33 26.03 -0.66
C GLY A 356 4.37 25.28 0.18
N GLU A 357 5.63 25.70 0.11
CA GLU A 357 6.65 25.27 1.06
C GLU A 357 6.33 25.84 2.45
N PRO A 358 6.19 25.00 3.49
CA PRO A 358 6.03 25.49 4.86
C PRO A 358 7.32 26.14 5.35
N GLY A 359 7.23 26.92 6.43
CA GLY A 359 8.43 27.48 7.07
C GLY A 359 9.35 26.37 7.56
N ILE A 360 10.66 26.59 7.48
CA ILE A 360 11.68 25.60 7.88
C ILE A 360 11.60 25.20 9.37
N TYR A 361 10.93 26.00 10.19
CA TYR A 361 10.72 25.76 11.61
C TYR A 361 9.32 25.21 11.93
N ASP A 362 8.49 25.00 10.92
CA ASP A 362 7.16 24.43 11.07
C ASP A 362 7.27 22.91 11.28
N ASP A 363 6.42 22.34 12.14
CA ASP A 363 6.41 20.91 12.43
C ASP A 363 6.15 20.06 11.16
N GLU A 364 5.45 20.64 10.20
CA GLU A 364 5.10 20.05 8.90
C GLU A 364 6.28 19.99 7.93
N TYR A 365 7.39 20.70 8.16
CA TYR A 365 8.52 20.75 7.21
C TYR A 365 9.12 19.37 6.95
N SER A 366 9.21 18.53 7.98
CA SER A 366 9.69 17.15 7.84
C SER A 366 8.77 16.30 6.95
N ASP A 367 7.46 16.46 7.12
CA ASP A 367 6.45 15.80 6.30
C ASP A 367 6.46 16.32 4.86
N PHE A 368 6.71 17.62 4.66
CA PHE A 368 6.90 18.23 3.34
C PHE A 368 8.09 17.62 2.60
N LEU A 369 9.26 17.51 3.25
CA LEU A 369 10.43 16.86 2.65
C LEU A 369 10.18 15.37 2.33
N ALA A 370 9.45 14.66 3.19
CA ALA A 370 9.01 13.29 2.91
C ALA A 370 8.04 13.22 1.71
N GLY A 371 7.19 14.23 1.55
CA GLY A 371 6.31 14.43 0.41
C GLY A 371 7.09 14.65 -0.89
N VAL A 372 8.09 15.54 -0.87
CA VAL A 372 9.02 15.79 -1.97
C VAL A 372 9.76 14.51 -2.37
N LYS A 373 10.32 13.78 -1.41
CA LYS A 373 10.96 12.49 -1.65
C LYS A 373 10.01 11.48 -2.31
N THR A 374 8.75 11.46 -1.86
CA THR A 374 7.72 10.59 -2.42
C THR A 374 7.34 11.00 -3.85
N ALA A 375 7.29 12.29 -4.14
CA ALA A 375 7.06 12.81 -5.50
C ALA A 375 8.22 12.47 -6.44
N LEU A 376 9.47 12.61 -5.99
CA LEU A 376 10.66 12.19 -6.75
C LEU A 376 10.65 10.68 -7.05
N PHE A 377 10.19 9.86 -6.10
CA PHE A 377 9.99 8.43 -6.33
C PHE A 377 9.00 8.17 -7.47
N PHE A 378 7.85 8.86 -7.48
CA PHE A 378 6.89 8.71 -8.56
C PHE A 378 7.44 9.24 -9.89
N LEU A 379 8.20 10.34 -9.86
CA LEU A 379 8.83 10.90 -11.05
C LEU A 379 9.79 9.90 -11.71
N ASP A 380 10.64 9.25 -10.91
CA ASP A 380 11.52 8.19 -11.40
C ASP A 380 10.73 6.98 -11.91
N TRP A 381 9.64 6.61 -11.22
CA TRP A 381 8.76 5.52 -11.65
C TRP A 381 8.11 5.79 -13.02
N ILE A 382 7.55 6.99 -13.25
CA ILE A 382 6.98 7.37 -14.56
C ILE A 382 8.05 7.66 -15.62
N ASN A 383 9.32 7.77 -15.22
CA ASN A 383 10.47 7.86 -16.13
C ASN A 383 11.16 6.52 -16.34
N GLU A 384 10.47 5.44 -15.98
CA GLU A 384 10.86 4.06 -16.21
C GLU A 384 12.05 3.53 -15.40
N ALA A 385 12.31 4.11 -14.21
CA ALA A 385 13.22 3.50 -13.25
C ALA A 385 12.72 2.09 -12.83
N GLY A 386 13.61 1.10 -12.90
CA GLY A 386 13.30 -0.28 -12.50
C GLY A 386 13.10 -0.42 -10.99
N GLU A 387 12.43 -1.47 -10.56
CA GLU A 387 12.12 -1.72 -9.14
C GLU A 387 13.39 -1.81 -8.28
N GLU A 388 14.49 -2.38 -8.80
CA GLU A 388 15.79 -2.42 -8.11
C GLU A 388 16.37 -1.01 -7.90
N ALA A 389 16.39 -0.19 -8.95
CA ALA A 389 16.92 1.18 -8.86
C ALA A 389 16.10 2.04 -7.89
N LEU A 390 14.78 1.88 -7.88
CA LEU A 390 13.90 2.56 -6.92
C LEU A 390 14.16 2.09 -5.49
N MET A 391 14.39 0.78 -5.30
CA MET A 391 14.73 0.23 -3.99
C MET A 391 16.06 0.76 -3.46
N GLU A 392 17.09 0.85 -4.31
CA GLU A 392 18.39 1.39 -3.93
C GLU A 392 18.32 2.89 -3.62
N LYS A 393 17.67 3.68 -4.49
CA LYS A 393 17.60 5.13 -4.35
C LYS A 393 16.67 5.61 -3.22
N PHE A 394 15.50 4.97 -3.06
CA PHE A 394 14.46 5.46 -2.15
C PHE A 394 14.24 4.56 -0.93
N ASN A 395 14.96 3.43 -0.81
CA ASN A 395 14.78 2.45 0.25
C ASN A 395 13.32 1.94 0.36
N ILE A 396 12.67 1.73 -0.79
CA ILE A 396 11.30 1.22 -0.92
C ILE A 396 11.33 -0.20 -1.49
N ARG A 397 10.56 -1.14 -0.90
CA ARG A 397 10.51 -2.52 -1.41
C ARG A 397 9.44 -2.67 -2.51
N PRO A 398 9.56 -3.66 -3.41
CA PRO A 398 8.62 -3.85 -4.53
C PRO A 398 7.13 -3.87 -4.14
N GLY A 399 6.76 -4.55 -3.05
CA GLY A 399 5.37 -4.56 -2.56
C GLY A 399 4.84 -3.17 -2.20
N GLU A 400 5.70 -2.31 -1.63
CA GLU A 400 5.35 -0.93 -1.28
C GLU A 400 5.20 -0.03 -2.50
N ILE A 401 6.00 -0.27 -3.55
CA ILE A 401 5.86 0.43 -4.85
C ILE A 401 4.45 0.23 -5.39
N HIS A 402 3.95 -1.01 -5.41
CA HIS A 402 2.59 -1.30 -5.91
C HIS A 402 1.50 -0.62 -5.08
N VAL A 403 1.60 -0.67 -3.74
CA VAL A 403 0.61 -0.02 -2.87
C VAL A 403 0.59 1.49 -3.08
N LYS A 404 1.77 2.14 -3.12
CA LYS A 404 1.86 3.59 -3.36
C LYS A 404 1.35 3.97 -4.76
N ARG A 405 1.70 3.19 -5.78
CA ARG A 405 1.20 3.36 -7.15
C ARG A 405 -0.33 3.29 -7.21
N ASP A 406 -0.93 2.30 -6.57
CA ASP A 406 -2.39 2.11 -6.61
C ASP A 406 -3.13 3.26 -5.90
N ARG A 407 -2.58 3.74 -4.79
CA ARG A 407 -3.10 4.94 -4.11
C ARG A 407 -2.94 6.20 -4.96
N ALA A 408 -1.79 6.39 -5.61
CA ALA A 408 -1.57 7.52 -6.50
C ALA A 408 -2.48 7.48 -7.75
N ASP A 409 -2.74 6.30 -8.33
CA ASP A 409 -3.73 6.14 -9.42
C ASP A 409 -5.13 6.61 -8.97
N TRP A 410 -5.55 6.23 -7.76
CA TRP A 410 -6.82 6.68 -7.18
C TRP A 410 -6.85 8.17 -6.88
N LEU A 411 -5.80 8.74 -6.29
CA LEU A 411 -5.74 10.18 -5.98
C LEU A 411 -5.73 11.04 -7.25
N LEU A 412 -4.96 10.67 -8.26
CA LEU A 412 -4.95 11.36 -9.56
C LEU A 412 -6.29 11.20 -10.29
N PHE A 413 -6.96 10.06 -10.14
CA PHE A 413 -8.33 9.89 -10.61
C PHE A 413 -9.29 10.85 -9.90
N ALA A 414 -9.25 10.90 -8.57
CA ALA A 414 -10.10 11.78 -7.77
C ALA A 414 -9.88 13.27 -8.14
N MET A 415 -8.62 13.70 -8.26
CA MET A 415 -8.27 15.05 -8.70
C MET A 415 -8.79 15.33 -10.12
N THR A 416 -8.70 14.37 -11.04
CA THR A 416 -9.24 14.50 -12.41
C THR A 416 -10.76 14.67 -12.41
N GLU A 417 -11.49 13.94 -11.56
CA GLU A 417 -12.94 14.02 -11.46
C GLU A 417 -13.41 15.36 -10.90
N ILE A 418 -12.72 15.87 -9.87
CA ILE A 418 -12.97 17.21 -9.33
C ILE A 418 -12.67 18.27 -10.39
N ALA A 419 -11.55 18.13 -11.12
CA ALA A 419 -11.19 19.03 -12.22
C ALA A 419 -12.30 19.13 -13.28
N ARG A 420 -12.94 18.01 -13.62
CA ARG A 420 -14.02 17.95 -14.61
C ARG A 420 -15.29 18.67 -14.12
N ILE A 421 -15.65 18.51 -12.86
CA ILE A 421 -16.83 19.17 -12.27
C ILE A 421 -16.65 20.69 -12.24
N LEU A 422 -15.43 21.15 -11.94
CA LEU A 422 -15.07 22.57 -11.86
C LEU A 422 -14.59 23.16 -13.19
N GLU A 423 -14.72 22.41 -14.29
CA GLU A 423 -14.34 22.82 -15.64
C GLU A 423 -12.86 23.20 -15.84
N PHE A 424 -11.94 22.69 -15.02
CA PHE A 424 -10.49 22.77 -15.23
C PHE A 424 -10.05 21.79 -16.34
N ARG A 425 -10.48 22.04 -17.59
CA ARG A 425 -10.39 21.10 -18.72
C ARG A 425 -8.95 20.73 -19.09
N GLU A 426 -8.03 21.70 -19.09
CA GLU A 426 -6.61 21.46 -19.39
C GLU A 426 -5.94 20.63 -18.29
N GLN A 427 -6.16 20.99 -17.03
CA GLN A 427 -5.65 20.24 -15.87
C GLN A 427 -6.21 18.82 -15.85
N ALA A 428 -7.51 18.62 -16.13
CA ALA A 428 -8.12 17.30 -16.21
C ALA A 428 -7.48 16.42 -17.29
N ARG A 429 -7.08 16.99 -18.43
CA ARG A 429 -6.38 16.27 -19.50
C ARG A 429 -4.97 15.85 -19.05
N GLU A 430 -4.21 16.76 -18.46
CA GLU A 430 -2.84 16.47 -17.99
C GLU A 430 -2.83 15.50 -16.82
N LEU A 431 -3.75 15.63 -15.86
CA LEU A 431 -3.94 14.68 -14.76
C LEU A 431 -4.30 13.29 -15.26
N ASN A 432 -5.20 13.17 -16.23
CA ASN A 432 -5.57 11.87 -16.79
C ASN A 432 -4.38 11.19 -17.50
N LYS A 433 -3.54 11.97 -18.19
CA LYS A 433 -2.31 11.48 -18.81
C LYS A 433 -1.30 11.04 -17.75
N LEU A 434 -1.05 11.86 -16.73
CA LEU A 434 -0.17 11.54 -15.62
C LEU A 434 -0.63 10.29 -14.87
N ARG A 435 -1.94 10.15 -14.62
CA ARG A 435 -2.55 8.97 -14.02
C ARG A 435 -2.20 7.70 -14.80
N MET A 436 -2.37 7.70 -16.12
CA MET A 436 -2.01 6.53 -16.95
C MET A 436 -0.52 6.18 -16.84
N ARG A 437 0.35 7.20 -16.81
CA ARG A 437 1.80 7.03 -16.64
C ARG A 437 2.16 6.49 -15.25
N VAL A 438 1.54 6.97 -14.19
CA VAL A 438 1.72 6.47 -12.81
C VAL A 438 1.24 5.03 -12.71
N LYS A 439 0.05 4.72 -13.22
CA LYS A 439 -0.51 3.36 -13.18
C LYS A 439 0.41 2.34 -13.85
N ALA A 440 1.07 2.71 -14.93
CA ALA A 440 1.91 1.78 -15.69
C ALA A 440 3.41 1.88 -15.42
N GLY A 441 3.91 3.00 -14.90
CA GLY A 441 5.34 3.27 -14.72
C GLY A 441 6.06 3.46 -16.04
N VAL A 442 5.52 4.35 -16.89
CA VAL A 442 6.04 4.60 -18.25
C VAL A 442 6.12 6.07 -18.61
N LYS A 443 7.01 6.39 -19.56
CA LYS A 443 6.99 7.65 -20.28
C LYS A 443 5.77 7.74 -21.20
N GLU A 444 5.39 8.96 -21.54
CA GLU A 444 4.17 9.25 -22.34
C GLU A 444 4.14 8.51 -23.69
N GLU A 445 5.29 8.39 -24.36
CA GLU A 445 5.42 7.70 -25.65
C GLU A 445 4.99 6.22 -25.66
N LEU A 446 4.89 5.58 -24.49
CA LEU A 446 4.47 4.19 -24.38
C LEU A 446 2.97 4.01 -24.16
N LEU A 447 2.20 5.08 -23.92
CA LEU A 447 0.78 4.98 -23.57
C LEU A 447 -0.05 4.23 -24.63
N LEU A 448 0.29 4.37 -25.91
CA LEU A 448 -0.41 3.67 -26.99
C LEU A 448 -0.23 2.15 -26.96
N LEU A 449 0.92 1.67 -26.47
CA LEU A 449 1.23 0.24 -26.37
C LEU A 449 0.58 -0.41 -25.15
N LEU A 450 0.25 0.37 -24.11
CA LEU A 450 -0.38 -0.14 -22.89
C LEU A 450 -1.85 -0.53 -23.09
N ARG A 451 -2.46 -0.20 -24.23
CA ARG A 451 -3.81 -0.64 -24.60
C ARG A 451 -3.89 -2.15 -24.80
N PHE A 452 -2.76 -2.80 -25.05
CA PHE A 452 -2.67 -4.25 -25.25
C PHE A 452 -2.67 -5.00 -23.91
N ARG A 453 -3.62 -5.92 -23.75
CA ARG A 453 -3.69 -6.80 -22.58
C ARG A 453 -2.38 -7.59 -22.45
N GLY A 454 -1.78 -7.57 -21.26
CA GLY A 454 -0.53 -8.27 -20.95
C GLY A 454 0.76 -7.54 -21.31
N ILE A 455 0.69 -6.37 -21.94
CA ILE A 455 1.84 -5.48 -22.18
C ILE A 455 2.00 -4.54 -20.98
N GLY A 456 2.99 -4.83 -20.13
CA GLY A 456 3.44 -3.92 -19.08
C GLY A 456 4.66 -3.08 -19.52
N ARG A 457 5.14 -2.21 -18.62
CA ARG A 457 6.23 -1.25 -18.88
C ARG A 457 7.46 -1.81 -19.62
N VAL A 458 7.99 -2.95 -19.16
CA VAL A 458 9.19 -3.55 -19.76
C VAL A 458 8.95 -3.96 -21.21
N ARG A 459 7.82 -4.63 -21.48
CA ARG A 459 7.46 -5.10 -22.82
C ARG A 459 7.11 -3.94 -23.74
N ALA A 460 6.40 -2.93 -23.23
CA ALA A 460 6.10 -1.71 -23.97
C ALA A 460 7.38 -1.02 -24.44
N ARG A 461 8.37 -0.86 -23.55
CA ARG A 461 9.67 -0.29 -23.89
C ARG A 461 10.44 -1.16 -24.90
N THR A 462 10.43 -2.48 -24.74
CA THR A 462 11.04 -3.41 -25.71
C THR A 462 10.44 -3.24 -27.11
N LEU A 463 9.12 -3.19 -27.25
CA LEU A 463 8.45 -2.96 -28.53
C LEU A 463 8.80 -1.60 -29.12
N PHE A 464 8.74 -0.54 -28.30
CA PHE A 464 9.01 0.83 -28.74
C PHE A 464 10.44 0.99 -29.30
N ASN A 465 11.43 0.40 -28.61
CA ASN A 465 12.83 0.42 -29.06
C ASN A 465 13.03 -0.35 -30.37
N ASN A 466 12.17 -1.33 -30.66
CA ASN A 466 12.14 -2.06 -31.93
C ASN A 466 11.20 -1.42 -32.97
N ARG A 467 10.91 -0.11 -32.83
CA ARG A 467 10.07 0.68 -33.74
C ARG A 467 8.62 0.19 -33.86
N ILE A 468 8.14 -0.58 -32.88
CA ILE A 468 6.74 -0.99 -32.77
C ILE A 468 6.07 -0.09 -31.74
N ARG A 469 5.38 0.96 -32.19
CA ARG A 469 4.88 2.05 -31.32
C ARG A 469 3.36 2.11 -31.26
N THR A 470 2.68 1.61 -32.27
CA THR A 470 1.23 1.72 -32.44
C THR A 470 0.58 0.37 -32.74
N ALA A 471 -0.75 0.33 -32.69
CA ALA A 471 -1.49 -0.86 -33.12
C ALA A 471 -1.26 -1.20 -34.60
N ALA A 472 -1.05 -0.19 -35.46
CA ALA A 472 -0.70 -0.40 -36.86
C ALA A 472 0.67 -1.09 -36.99
N ASP A 473 1.64 -0.72 -36.16
CA ASP A 473 2.96 -1.35 -36.16
C ASP A 473 2.88 -2.79 -35.65
N VAL A 474 2.09 -3.07 -34.61
CA VAL A 474 1.83 -4.44 -34.14
C VAL A 474 1.19 -5.28 -35.24
N LYS A 475 0.25 -4.72 -36.00
CA LYS A 475 -0.38 -5.40 -37.14
C LYS A 475 0.62 -5.71 -38.26
N LYS A 476 1.55 -4.78 -38.55
CA LYS A 476 2.59 -4.93 -39.59
C LYS A 476 3.74 -5.85 -39.18
N ALA A 477 4.13 -5.86 -37.90
CA ALA A 477 5.25 -6.65 -37.41
C ALA A 477 5.02 -8.14 -37.65
N ASP A 478 6.05 -8.88 -38.06
CA ASP A 478 5.92 -10.32 -38.23
C ASP A 478 5.76 -11.03 -36.87
N LEU A 479 5.02 -12.14 -36.87
CA LEU A 479 4.72 -12.86 -35.63
C LEU A 479 6.01 -13.38 -34.96
N LYS A 480 7.01 -13.80 -35.74
CA LYS A 480 8.26 -14.35 -35.20
C LYS A 480 9.05 -13.30 -34.42
N THR A 481 9.14 -12.08 -34.94
CA THR A 481 9.73 -10.92 -34.25
C THR A 481 8.97 -10.63 -32.96
N LEU A 482 7.64 -10.57 -32.98
CA LEU A 482 6.86 -10.38 -31.75
C LEU A 482 7.11 -11.51 -30.73
N GLN A 483 7.16 -12.76 -31.17
CA GLN A 483 7.43 -13.89 -30.28
C GLN A 483 8.82 -13.79 -29.63
N GLN A 484 9.82 -13.30 -30.35
CA GLN A 484 11.17 -13.05 -29.82
C GLN A 484 11.18 -11.90 -28.81
N LEU A 485 10.43 -10.82 -29.08
CA LEU A 485 10.44 -9.62 -28.24
C LEU A 485 9.64 -9.76 -26.95
N ILE A 486 8.45 -10.38 -27.01
CA ILE A 486 7.49 -10.37 -25.89
C ILE A 486 7.03 -11.77 -25.45
N GLY A 487 7.53 -12.81 -26.12
CA GLY A 487 7.22 -14.20 -25.83
C GLY A 487 6.02 -14.73 -26.62
N VAL A 488 5.99 -16.07 -26.79
CA VAL A 488 5.05 -16.74 -27.71
C VAL A 488 3.59 -16.46 -27.41
N LYS A 489 3.15 -16.75 -26.18
CA LYS A 489 1.74 -16.60 -25.78
C LYS A 489 1.24 -15.16 -25.95
N LEU A 490 2.08 -14.18 -25.59
CA LEU A 490 1.66 -12.79 -25.64
C LEU A 490 1.67 -12.25 -27.07
N ALA A 491 2.64 -12.65 -27.89
CA ALA A 491 2.70 -12.30 -29.31
C ALA A 491 1.42 -12.72 -30.05
N LEU A 492 0.92 -13.93 -29.79
CA LEU A 492 -0.36 -14.41 -30.33
C LEU A 492 -1.51 -13.51 -29.85
N SER A 493 -1.61 -13.30 -28.54
CA SER A 493 -2.68 -12.48 -27.95
C SER A 493 -2.70 -11.03 -28.44
N VAL A 494 -1.55 -10.39 -28.68
CA VAL A 494 -1.53 -9.01 -29.21
C VAL A 494 -1.87 -8.97 -30.70
N LYS A 495 -1.59 -10.03 -31.47
CA LYS A 495 -2.00 -10.15 -32.88
C LYS A 495 -3.52 -10.32 -33.01
N GLU A 496 -4.12 -11.15 -32.15
CA GLU A 496 -5.57 -11.28 -32.05
C GLU A 496 -6.24 -9.94 -31.71
N GLN A 497 -5.65 -9.18 -30.77
CA GLN A 497 -6.17 -7.86 -30.37
C GLN A 497 -6.16 -6.80 -31.47
N VAL A 498 -5.37 -6.98 -32.54
CA VAL A 498 -5.37 -6.11 -33.73
C VAL A 498 -6.14 -6.71 -34.92
N GLY A 499 -6.94 -7.75 -34.67
CA GLY A 499 -7.81 -8.38 -35.66
C GLY A 499 -7.08 -9.27 -36.67
N GLN A 500 -5.96 -9.89 -36.27
CA GLN A 500 -5.34 -10.95 -37.08
C GLN A 500 -5.75 -12.32 -36.51
N GLU A 501 -6.35 -13.16 -37.36
CA GLU A 501 -6.54 -14.58 -37.06
C GLU A 501 -5.18 -15.26 -37.04
N VAL A 502 -4.87 -15.96 -35.95
CA VAL A 502 -3.63 -16.72 -35.80
C VAL A 502 -4.00 -18.18 -35.64
N GLU A 503 -3.81 -19.00 -36.68
CA GLU A 503 -3.94 -20.44 -36.54
C GLU A 503 -2.82 -20.99 -35.65
N GLU A 504 -3.16 -21.59 -34.51
CA GLU A 504 -2.22 -22.40 -33.74
C GLU A 504 -1.80 -23.61 -34.58
N VAL A 505 -0.55 -23.61 -35.07
CA VAL A 505 0.04 -24.81 -35.66
C VAL A 505 0.10 -25.89 -34.57
N LYS A 506 -0.78 -26.90 -34.67
CA LYS A 506 -0.85 -28.05 -33.76
C LYS A 506 0.55 -28.60 -33.49
N LYS A 507 0.90 -28.79 -32.20
CA LYS A 507 2.12 -29.47 -31.75
C LYS A 507 2.21 -30.84 -32.44
N GLY A 508 3.09 -30.98 -33.44
CA GLY A 508 3.32 -32.25 -34.14
C GLY A 508 3.69 -32.15 -35.63
N LYS A 509 3.60 -30.99 -36.29
CA LYS A 509 4.07 -30.85 -37.69
C LYS A 509 5.50 -30.27 -37.75
N ARG A 510 6.36 -30.95 -38.51
CA ARG A 510 7.81 -30.69 -38.67
C ARG A 510 8.11 -29.25 -39.10
N ARG A 511 9.26 -28.74 -38.66
CA ARG A 511 9.87 -27.47 -39.08
C ARG A 511 10.01 -27.41 -40.60
N GLY A 512 9.43 -26.38 -41.22
CA GLY A 512 9.75 -25.97 -42.59
C GLY A 512 8.57 -26.00 -43.57
N GLN A 513 7.65 -25.05 -43.45
CA GLN A 513 6.99 -24.35 -44.57
C GLN A 513 6.06 -23.27 -43.99
N LEU A 514 6.33 -22.02 -44.32
CA LEU A 514 5.44 -20.89 -44.10
C LEU A 514 4.43 -20.88 -45.25
N SER A 515 3.13 -20.97 -44.96
CA SER A 515 2.09 -20.48 -45.87
C SER A 515 1.32 -19.38 -45.16
N VAL A 516 1.63 -18.14 -45.54
CA VAL A 516 0.76 -16.99 -45.29
C VAL A 516 -0.32 -17.07 -46.37
N ASN A 517 -1.56 -17.40 -46.00
CA ASN A 517 -2.68 -17.17 -46.91
C ASN A 517 -2.93 -15.66 -46.96
N ARG A 518 -2.46 -15.02 -48.03
CA ARG A 518 -3.12 -13.83 -48.57
C ARG A 518 -4.37 -14.31 -49.28
N PHE A 519 -5.53 -13.74 -48.99
CA PHE A 519 -6.59 -13.65 -49.99
C PHE A 519 -7.20 -12.24 -50.00
N ASN A 520 -7.30 -11.72 -51.22
CA ASN A 520 -8.04 -10.54 -51.60
C ASN A 520 -9.54 -10.84 -51.61
N GLY A 521 -10.34 -9.83 -51.25
CA GLY A 521 -11.79 -9.79 -51.28
C GLY A 521 -12.25 -8.55 -50.53
#